data_AF-F4QNV3-F1
#
_entry.id   AF-F4QNV3-F1
#
_cell.length_a   1.000
_cell.length_b   1.000
_cell.length_c   1.000
_cell.angle_alpha   90.00
_cell.angle_beta   90.00
_cell.angle_gamma   90.00
#
_symmetry.space_group_name_H-M   'P 1'
#
loop_
_entity.id
_entity.type
_entity.pdbx_description
1 polymer ?
#
loop_
_entity_poly.entity_id
_entity_poly.type
_entity_poly.pdbx_seq_one_letter_code
_entity_poly.pdbx_strand_id
1 'polypeptide(L)'
;MSILSTSKKLSALQTQPAAAVLQALIAGTGIADTLSGGVDADTIYGLGGHDSLSGGEGDDVLEGATGSDTLNVGDANDSLEGGSGNDQLFGGDGNDTLVGGTGADTLVGGAGNDIYKIDNAGDVVVDTDESSWDEIHTSISLVMSDSVSVVVVDRPDNAGLSITGNAAYNWIFGGGGNDTLRGGEGADEVLGGGGDDRLSEGTGDDYSFGGDGHDTLDGGEGNDCLFGDDGRDRLVGGEGNDTLFAGSGDDTMIGGEGNDLYYIDSAGDVFVEGHDAGIDGIATNITFSLVGIQIENLSLHGVGAFNGTGNSLHNKMLGNANANILDAGAGNDSINGGLGNDTLIGGTGNDTLLGQLDNDVLTGGSGADLFVFYKPFGFFDPGDGIDTITDFYNDRIDIRQYTRGVAKPDMISQAGSDVVIDFGNGSLVTVLNADRADVLSHMVW
;
A
#
# COMPACT_ATOMS: atom_id res chain seq x y z
N MET A 1 66.53 19.60 47.28
CA MET A 1 67.43 18.73 48.08
C MET A 1 66.72 17.41 48.29
N SER A 2 67.37 16.31 47.90
CA SER A 2 67.03 14.89 48.11
C SER A 2 65.76 14.28 47.51
N ILE A 3 66.05 13.23 46.73
CA ILE A 3 65.21 12.18 46.18
C ILE A 3 65.12 11.07 47.25
N LEU A 4 63.99 10.38 47.39
CA LEU A 4 63.94 8.93 47.65
C LEU A 4 62.51 8.40 47.49
N SER A 5 62.36 7.57 46.46
CA SER A 5 61.21 6.72 46.17
C SER A 5 61.06 5.59 47.20
N THR A 6 59.86 5.06 47.34
CA THR A 6 59.69 3.60 47.36
C THR A 6 58.34 3.21 46.75
N SER A 7 58.42 2.42 45.68
CA SER A 7 57.32 1.88 44.91
C SER A 7 56.75 0.59 45.51
N LYS A 8 55.49 0.34 45.14
CA LYS A 8 54.82 -0.95 44.94
C LYS A 8 54.40 -1.77 46.17
N LYS A 9 53.07 -1.88 46.33
CA LYS A 9 52.38 -3.13 46.02
C LYS A 9 51.02 -2.87 45.37
N LEU A 10 50.85 -3.50 44.22
CA LEU A 10 49.65 -3.62 43.40
C LEU A 10 48.75 -4.72 43.99
N SER A 11 47.46 -4.64 43.63
CA SER A 11 46.42 -5.68 43.63
C SER A 11 45.78 -6.10 44.96
N ALA A 12 44.65 -5.46 45.26
CA ALA A 12 43.39 -6.17 45.44
C ALA A 12 42.31 -5.36 44.75
N LEU A 13 41.84 -5.86 43.60
CA LEU A 13 40.61 -5.45 42.96
C LEU A 13 39.48 -5.90 43.90
N GLN A 14 39.14 -5.07 44.88
CA GLN A 14 37.82 -5.16 45.51
C GLN A 14 36.87 -4.55 44.51
N THR A 15 36.19 -5.44 43.78
CA THR A 15 34.94 -5.17 43.09
C THR A 15 34.10 -4.28 44.01
N GLN A 16 33.96 -3.01 43.66
CA GLN A 16 32.82 -2.24 44.17
C GLN A 16 31.58 -3.04 43.76
N PRO A 17 30.69 -3.41 44.69
CA PRO A 17 29.36 -3.79 44.25
C PRO A 17 28.81 -2.57 43.50
N ALA A 18 28.26 -2.81 42.30
CA ALA A 18 27.40 -1.84 41.66
C ALA A 18 26.45 -1.28 42.72
N ALA A 19 26.35 0.04 42.82
CA ALA A 19 25.31 0.66 43.61
C ALA A 19 23.99 0.06 43.10
N ALA A 20 23.33 -0.73 43.94
CA ALA A 20 21.94 -1.06 43.72
C ALA A 20 21.21 0.29 43.77
N VAL A 21 20.58 0.67 42.65
CA VAL A 21 19.57 1.71 42.64
C VAL A 21 18.54 1.29 43.67
N LEU A 22 18.38 2.09 44.73
CA LEU A 22 17.47 1.78 45.82
C LEU A 22 16.09 2.26 45.37
N GLN A 23 15.31 1.38 44.77
CA GLN A 23 13.91 1.68 44.43
C GLN A 23 13.16 1.99 45.74
N ALA A 24 12.62 3.21 45.93
CA ALA A 24 11.87 3.49 47.14
C ALA A 24 10.47 2.91 47.00
N LEU A 25 10.15 1.95 47.87
CA LEU A 25 8.80 1.40 47.99
C LEU A 25 7.99 2.23 48.98
N ILE A 26 6.96 2.91 48.49
CA ILE A 26 6.04 3.75 49.28
C ILE A 26 4.64 3.12 49.19
N ALA A 27 3.98 2.98 50.34
CA ALA A 27 2.63 2.42 50.38
C ALA A 27 1.73 3.24 51.31
N GLY A 28 0.53 3.53 50.82
CA GLY A 28 -0.55 4.17 51.53
C GLY A 28 -1.32 3.21 52.43
N THR A 29 -2.59 3.53 52.63
CA THR A 29 -3.52 2.91 53.56
C THR A 29 -4.86 2.66 52.88
N GLY A 30 -5.91 2.32 53.65
CA GLY A 30 -7.26 2.13 53.10
C GLY A 30 -8.14 3.39 53.15
N ILE A 31 -7.51 4.57 53.22
CA ILE A 31 -8.18 5.88 53.16
C ILE A 31 -7.37 6.79 52.23
N ALA A 32 -7.94 7.94 51.86
CA ALA A 32 -7.26 8.94 51.05
C ALA A 32 -5.87 9.32 51.59
N ASP A 33 -4.85 9.10 50.77
CA ASP A 33 -3.45 9.36 51.06
C ASP A 33 -2.84 10.43 50.11
N THR A 34 -1.69 10.98 50.50
CA THR A 34 -0.88 11.86 49.66
C THR A 34 0.57 11.41 49.74
N LEU A 35 1.09 10.85 48.65
CA LEU A 35 2.39 10.17 48.58
C LEU A 35 3.27 10.80 47.50
N SER A 36 4.59 10.80 47.69
CA SER A 36 5.56 11.34 46.73
C SER A 36 6.86 10.53 46.73
N GLY A 37 7.35 10.20 45.54
CA GLY A 37 8.58 9.44 45.30
C GLY A 37 9.84 10.27 45.50
N GLY A 38 10.06 11.26 44.63
CA GLY A 38 11.22 12.15 44.72
C GLY A 38 11.95 12.31 43.40
N VAL A 39 13.21 11.89 43.34
CA VAL A 39 14.09 12.04 42.16
C VAL A 39 14.73 10.72 41.71
N ASP A 40 14.43 9.65 42.45
CA ASP A 40 14.93 8.32 42.18
C ASP A 40 13.76 7.52 41.60
N ALA A 41 14.04 6.44 40.88
CA ALA A 41 13.01 5.52 40.41
C ALA A 41 12.29 4.86 41.60
N ASP A 42 11.00 5.09 41.72
CA ASP A 42 10.19 4.75 42.88
C ASP A 42 9.01 3.82 42.52
N THR A 43 8.41 3.23 43.55
CA THR A 43 7.20 2.42 43.42
C THR A 43 6.23 2.82 44.51
N ILE A 44 5.06 3.32 44.12
CA ILE A 44 4.08 3.92 45.03
C ILE A 44 2.73 3.21 44.89
N TYR A 45 2.20 2.73 46.01
CA TYR A 45 0.87 2.09 46.08
C TYR A 45 -0.09 2.93 46.93
N GLY A 46 -1.22 3.39 46.35
CA GLY A 46 -2.32 4.07 47.07
C GLY A 46 -3.14 3.11 47.93
N LEU A 47 -3.45 1.93 47.38
CA LEU A 47 -4.26 0.85 47.95
C LEU A 47 -5.77 1.15 47.93
N GLY A 48 -6.27 1.97 48.84
CA GLY A 48 -7.69 2.26 48.83
C GLY A 48 -7.99 3.62 49.40
N GLY A 49 -8.86 4.38 48.78
CA GLY A 49 -8.99 5.77 49.15
C GLY A 49 -9.45 6.64 48.01
N HIS A 50 -8.99 7.87 48.03
CA HIS A 50 -9.07 8.84 46.95
C HIS A 50 -7.70 9.50 47.02
N ASP A 51 -6.73 8.87 46.38
CA ASP A 51 -5.32 9.06 46.65
C ASP A 51 -4.72 10.09 45.71
N SER A 52 -3.72 10.82 46.19
CA SER A 52 -2.91 11.73 45.39
C SER A 52 -1.46 11.26 45.40
N LEU A 53 -1.01 10.69 44.29
CA LEU A 53 0.29 10.05 44.15
C LEU A 53 1.16 10.88 43.20
N SER A 54 2.43 11.08 43.57
CA SER A 54 3.40 11.79 42.73
C SER A 54 4.72 11.03 42.61
N GLY A 55 5.20 10.80 41.38
CA GLY A 55 6.49 10.16 41.09
C GLY A 55 7.66 11.11 41.34
N GLY A 56 7.87 12.03 40.41
CA GLY A 56 8.87 13.09 40.45
C GLY A 56 9.80 13.01 39.24
N GLU A 57 11.11 12.89 39.47
CA GLU A 57 12.05 12.54 38.39
C GLU A 57 12.36 11.04 38.46
N GLY A 58 12.55 10.40 37.31
CA GLY A 58 13.06 9.04 37.20
C GLY A 58 11.95 8.02 36.93
N ASP A 59 12.32 6.86 36.37
CA ASP A 59 11.36 5.87 35.89
C ASP A 59 10.54 5.25 37.06
N ASP A 60 9.31 5.71 37.23
CA ASP A 60 8.42 5.46 38.36
C ASP A 60 7.29 4.47 38.06
N VAL A 61 6.78 3.81 39.10
CA VAL A 61 5.59 2.95 39.04
C VAL A 61 4.57 3.35 40.09
N LEU A 62 3.39 3.83 39.68
CA LEU A 62 2.31 4.28 40.55
C LEU A 62 1.04 3.42 40.35
N GLU A 63 0.44 2.96 41.45
CA GLU A 63 -0.84 2.21 41.44
C GLU A 63 -1.84 2.85 42.45
N GLY A 64 -2.99 3.33 41.98
CA GLY A 64 -4.07 3.90 42.81
C GLY A 64 -4.90 2.81 43.53
N ALA A 65 -5.21 1.75 42.80
CA ALA A 65 -5.97 0.57 43.21
C ALA A 65 -7.49 0.81 43.38
N THR A 66 -8.00 1.27 44.52
CA THR A 66 -9.46 1.48 44.66
C THR A 66 -9.75 2.90 45.10
N GLY A 67 -10.58 3.61 44.35
CA GLY A 67 -10.73 5.03 44.62
C GLY A 67 -10.99 5.81 43.35
N SER A 68 -11.22 7.10 43.52
CA SER A 68 -11.02 8.06 42.43
C SER A 68 -9.72 8.77 42.76
N ASP A 69 -8.66 8.34 42.11
CA ASP A 69 -7.29 8.64 42.43
C ASP A 69 -6.70 9.65 41.42
N THR A 70 -5.63 10.32 41.83
CA THR A 70 -4.90 11.28 41.00
C THR A 70 -3.42 10.93 41.04
N LEU A 71 -2.90 10.43 39.92
CA LEU A 71 -1.54 9.97 39.75
C LEU A 71 -0.80 10.94 38.81
N ASN A 72 0.34 11.46 39.23
CA ASN A 72 1.19 12.34 38.42
C ASN A 72 2.64 11.89 38.52
N VAL A 73 3.20 11.34 37.44
CA VAL A 73 4.52 10.71 37.49
C VAL A 73 5.67 11.66 37.18
N GLY A 74 5.51 12.63 36.29
CA GLY A 74 6.45 13.74 36.15
C GLY A 74 7.39 13.56 34.96
N ASP A 75 8.70 13.50 35.22
CA ASP A 75 9.70 13.36 34.16
C ASP A 75 10.24 11.92 34.12
N ALA A 76 10.59 11.45 32.92
CA ALA A 76 11.13 10.11 32.58
C ALA A 76 10.04 9.12 32.15
N ASN A 77 10.38 7.83 31.98
CA ASN A 77 9.45 6.85 31.39
C ASN A 77 8.79 6.05 32.49
N ASP A 78 7.50 6.25 32.65
CA ASP A 78 6.77 5.86 33.85
C ASP A 78 5.62 4.89 33.56
N SER A 79 5.11 4.26 34.63
CA SER A 79 3.97 3.34 34.56
C SER A 79 2.91 3.72 35.59
N LEU A 80 1.68 3.96 35.13
CA LEU A 80 0.54 4.33 35.96
C LEU A 80 -0.59 3.30 35.82
N GLU A 81 -1.16 2.88 36.95
CA GLU A 81 -2.39 2.09 37.01
C GLU A 81 -3.40 2.74 37.98
N GLY A 82 -4.54 3.20 37.45
CA GLY A 82 -5.61 3.81 38.24
C GLY A 82 -6.31 2.77 39.12
N GLY A 83 -6.81 1.70 38.49
CA GLY A 83 -7.40 0.56 39.17
C GLY A 83 -8.92 0.58 39.07
N SER A 84 -9.62 0.87 40.15
CA SER A 84 -11.08 0.91 40.19
C SER A 84 -11.60 2.25 40.66
N GLY A 85 -12.30 2.95 39.77
CA GLY A 85 -13.06 4.15 40.05
C GLY A 85 -12.95 5.14 38.91
N ASN A 86 -12.80 6.42 39.19
CA ASN A 86 -12.73 7.42 38.12
C ASN A 86 -11.46 8.22 38.36
N ASP A 87 -10.39 7.79 37.71
CA ASP A 87 -9.03 8.16 38.01
C ASP A 87 -8.53 9.24 37.05
N GLN A 88 -7.54 10.01 37.50
CA GLN A 88 -6.83 10.98 36.67
C GLN A 88 -5.35 10.59 36.66
N LEU A 89 -4.86 10.20 35.49
CA LEU A 89 -3.48 9.79 35.29
C LEU A 89 -2.78 10.86 34.43
N PHE A 90 -1.64 11.34 34.90
CA PHE A 90 -0.80 12.32 34.22
C PHE A 90 0.61 11.74 34.07
N GLY A 91 1.04 11.44 32.85
CA GLY A 91 2.40 10.99 32.50
C GLY A 91 3.40 12.12 32.75
N GLY A 92 3.43 13.11 31.88
CA GLY A 92 4.33 14.25 31.96
C GLY A 92 5.32 14.22 30.80
N ASP A 93 6.62 14.33 31.09
CA ASP A 93 7.65 14.29 30.06
C ASP A 93 8.25 12.88 29.98
N GLY A 94 8.11 12.16 28.87
CA GLY A 94 8.67 10.81 28.71
C GLY A 94 7.83 9.92 27.82
N ASN A 95 8.17 8.64 27.77
CA ASN A 95 7.33 7.64 27.10
C ASN A 95 6.64 6.81 28.18
N ASP A 96 5.40 7.14 28.48
CA ASP A 96 4.68 6.61 29.64
C ASP A 96 3.68 5.52 29.26
N THR A 97 3.34 4.67 30.23
CA THR A 97 2.25 3.70 30.10
C THR A 97 1.15 4.01 31.11
N LEU A 98 -0.04 4.35 30.62
CA LEU A 98 -1.20 4.72 31.42
C LEU A 98 -2.30 3.66 31.29
N VAL A 99 -2.69 3.07 32.41
CA VAL A 99 -3.78 2.08 32.50
C VAL A 99 -4.85 2.63 33.44
N GLY A 100 -6.00 3.05 32.90
CA GLY A 100 -7.12 3.55 33.72
C GLY A 100 -7.66 2.46 34.65
N GLY A 101 -7.93 1.29 34.06
CA GLY A 101 -8.63 0.22 34.75
C GLY A 101 -10.14 0.45 34.68
N THR A 102 -10.89 -0.04 35.66
CA THR A 102 -12.34 0.04 35.59
C THR A 102 -12.86 1.41 36.00
N GLY A 103 -13.68 2.00 35.16
CA GLY A 103 -14.55 3.14 35.46
C GLY A 103 -14.37 4.21 34.41
N ALA A 104 -14.62 5.48 34.70
CA ALA A 104 -14.48 6.52 33.67
C ALA A 104 -13.27 7.38 33.99
N ASP A 105 -12.16 7.07 33.33
CA ASP A 105 -10.85 7.60 33.66
C ASP A 105 -10.45 8.74 32.72
N THR A 106 -9.51 9.56 33.16
CA THR A 106 -8.85 10.58 32.32
C THR A 106 -7.36 10.27 32.28
N LEU A 107 -6.86 9.94 31.09
CA LEU A 107 -5.47 9.58 30.86
C LEU A 107 -4.82 10.71 30.05
N VAL A 108 -3.82 11.37 30.64
CA VAL A 108 -3.09 12.47 30.03
C VAL A 108 -1.63 12.06 29.91
N GLY A 109 -1.15 11.73 28.70
CA GLY A 109 0.22 11.25 28.50
C GLY A 109 1.22 12.37 28.70
N GLY A 110 1.23 13.37 27.84
CA GLY A 110 2.04 14.57 28.02
C GLY A 110 2.93 14.81 26.82
N ALA A 111 4.24 14.76 26.98
CA ALA A 111 5.22 14.90 25.92
C ALA A 111 6.03 13.63 25.77
N GLY A 112 6.20 13.13 24.56
CA GLY A 112 6.83 11.84 24.28
C GLY A 112 5.80 10.80 23.86
N ASN A 113 6.27 9.59 23.56
CA ASN A 113 5.42 8.57 22.94
C ASN A 113 4.77 7.70 24.01
N ASP A 114 3.48 7.90 24.26
CA ASP A 114 2.77 7.26 25.36
C ASP A 114 1.89 6.09 24.90
N ILE A 115 1.62 5.18 25.83
CA ILE A 115 0.72 4.04 25.66
C ILE A 115 -0.46 4.17 26.61
N TYR A 116 -1.67 4.18 26.06
CA TYR A 116 -2.92 4.27 26.81
C TYR A 116 -3.66 2.94 26.73
N LYS A 117 -4.09 2.38 27.85
CA LYS A 117 -4.98 1.21 27.88
C LYS A 117 -6.36 1.62 28.37
N ILE A 118 -7.33 1.51 27.47
CA ILE A 118 -8.73 1.87 27.75
C ILE A 118 -9.60 0.61 27.77
N ASP A 119 -10.49 0.54 28.75
CA ASP A 119 -11.43 -0.58 28.89
C ASP A 119 -12.89 -0.12 29.06
N ASN A 120 -13.10 1.19 29.18
CA ASN A 120 -14.41 1.77 29.41
C ASN A 120 -14.75 2.88 28.40
N ALA A 121 -15.98 2.87 27.89
CA ALA A 121 -16.43 3.90 26.96
C ALA A 121 -16.52 5.31 27.58
N GLY A 122 -16.37 5.43 28.90
CA GLY A 122 -16.26 6.69 29.61
C GLY A 122 -14.83 7.24 29.71
N ASP A 123 -13.81 6.47 29.30
CA ASP A 123 -12.41 6.89 29.34
C ASP A 123 -12.15 8.03 28.37
N VAL A 124 -11.32 8.98 28.80
CA VAL A 124 -10.90 10.12 28.00
C VAL A 124 -9.39 10.12 27.92
N VAL A 125 -8.87 9.93 26.71
CA VAL A 125 -7.45 10.12 26.40
C VAL A 125 -7.25 11.58 25.99
N VAL A 126 -6.25 12.23 26.59
CA VAL A 126 -5.84 13.60 26.25
C VAL A 126 -4.36 13.58 26.00
N ASP A 127 -3.98 13.86 24.77
CA ASP A 127 -2.59 14.11 24.41
C ASP A 127 -2.39 15.62 24.21
N THR A 128 -1.26 16.12 24.70
CA THR A 128 -0.90 17.54 24.68
C THR A 128 0.31 17.85 23.79
N ASP A 129 0.96 16.83 23.21
CA ASP A 129 2.08 16.95 22.29
C ASP A 129 1.70 16.46 20.89
N GLU A 130 1.39 17.38 19.98
CA GLU A 130 1.02 17.06 18.60
C GLU A 130 2.19 16.49 17.74
N SER A 131 3.34 16.18 18.35
CA SER A 131 4.53 15.70 17.63
C SER A 131 5.02 14.31 18.01
N SER A 132 4.42 13.69 19.03
CA SER A 132 4.70 12.32 19.47
C SER A 132 3.89 11.27 18.70
N TRP A 133 4.32 10.02 18.84
CA TRP A 133 3.63 8.83 18.33
C TRP A 133 2.97 8.09 19.48
N ASP A 134 1.71 8.43 19.73
CA ASP A 134 0.90 7.89 20.83
C ASP A 134 0.02 6.71 20.42
N GLU A 135 -0.04 5.69 21.28
CA GLU A 135 -0.68 4.40 21.02
C GLU A 135 -1.81 4.11 22.01
N ILE A 136 -3.02 3.86 21.51
CA ILE A 136 -4.14 3.35 22.31
C ILE A 136 -4.28 1.86 22.12
N HIS A 137 -4.26 1.12 23.22
CA HIS A 137 -4.74 -0.26 23.31
C HIS A 137 -6.18 -0.28 23.80
N THR A 138 -7.06 -0.90 23.02
CA THR A 138 -8.50 -0.94 23.32
C THR A 138 -9.09 -2.34 23.10
N SER A 139 -10.18 -2.62 23.80
CA SER A 139 -11.12 -3.73 23.50
C SER A 139 -12.55 -3.22 23.30
N ILE A 140 -12.68 -1.91 23.08
CA ILE A 140 -13.95 -1.20 22.94
C ILE A 140 -13.90 -0.24 21.74
N SER A 141 -15.08 0.16 21.29
CA SER A 141 -15.24 1.19 20.25
C SER A 141 -14.83 2.57 20.77
N LEU A 142 -14.16 3.38 19.94
CA LEU A 142 -13.71 4.72 20.29
C LEU A 142 -13.71 5.68 19.10
N VAL A 143 -13.65 6.98 19.40
CA VAL A 143 -13.32 8.04 18.44
C VAL A 143 -12.05 8.72 18.96
N MET A 144 -11.00 8.76 18.15
CA MET A 144 -9.72 9.34 18.52
C MET A 144 -9.89 10.85 18.68
N SER A 145 -9.27 11.41 19.71
CA SER A 145 -9.07 12.87 19.79
C SER A 145 -7.99 13.30 18.79
N ASP A 146 -7.97 14.57 18.41
CA ASP A 146 -7.11 15.17 17.37
C ASP A 146 -5.59 14.88 17.47
N SER A 147 -5.09 14.40 18.62
CA SER A 147 -3.65 14.22 18.90
C SER A 147 -3.16 12.76 18.89
N VAL A 148 -4.05 11.75 18.94
CA VAL A 148 -3.62 10.34 18.98
C VAL A 148 -3.30 9.84 17.57
N SER A 149 -2.23 9.05 17.39
CA SER A 149 -1.81 8.60 16.05
C SER A 149 -1.99 7.09 15.80
N VAL A 150 -2.05 6.26 16.84
CA VAL A 150 -2.12 4.79 16.68
C VAL A 150 -3.19 4.18 17.56
N VAL A 151 -3.97 3.24 17.01
CA VAL A 151 -4.91 2.39 17.76
C VAL A 151 -4.64 0.92 17.45
N VAL A 152 -4.37 0.15 18.49
CA VAL A 152 -4.20 -1.30 18.43
C VAL A 152 -5.30 -1.97 19.24
N VAL A 153 -6.09 -2.84 18.60
CA VAL A 153 -7.04 -3.69 19.31
C VAL A 153 -6.31 -4.88 19.93
N ASP A 154 -6.50 -5.07 21.24
CA ASP A 154 -5.84 -6.15 21.99
C ASP A 154 -6.39 -7.53 21.59
N ARG A 155 -5.51 -8.40 21.09
CA ARG A 155 -5.88 -9.76 20.64
C ARG A 155 -6.00 -10.78 21.80
N PRO A 156 -6.83 -11.83 21.65
CA PRO A 156 -7.76 -12.07 20.56
C PRO A 156 -9.11 -11.40 20.85
N ASP A 157 -9.46 -10.42 20.03
CA ASP A 157 -10.83 -9.94 19.95
C ASP A 157 -11.54 -10.65 18.79
N ASN A 158 -12.83 -10.95 18.98
CA ASN A 158 -13.76 -11.39 17.94
C ASN A 158 -15.01 -10.49 17.95
N ALA A 159 -15.01 -9.42 18.76
CA ALA A 159 -16.08 -8.45 18.82
C ALA A 159 -15.97 -7.49 17.64
N GLY A 160 -17.12 -7.12 17.05
CA GLY A 160 -17.13 -6.02 16.10
C GLY A 160 -16.99 -4.70 16.84
N LEU A 161 -15.93 -3.96 16.52
CA LEU A 161 -15.60 -2.66 17.06
C LEU A 161 -15.91 -1.55 16.06
N SER A 162 -16.12 -0.34 16.57
CA SER A 162 -16.17 0.86 15.75
C SER A 162 -15.07 1.81 16.20
N ILE A 163 -14.11 2.05 15.32
CA ILE A 163 -12.98 2.94 15.57
C ILE A 163 -13.04 4.05 14.52
N THR A 164 -12.82 5.29 14.95
CA THR A 164 -12.73 6.44 14.04
C THR A 164 -11.50 7.23 14.43
N GLY A 165 -10.60 7.44 13.47
CA GLY A 165 -9.44 8.28 13.61
C GLY A 165 -9.77 9.77 13.58
N ASN A 166 -8.75 10.58 13.32
CA ASN A 166 -8.77 12.03 13.41
C ASN A 166 -8.22 12.64 12.10
N ALA A 167 -7.52 13.77 12.18
CA ALA A 167 -6.98 14.47 11.01
C ALA A 167 -5.46 14.27 10.81
N ALA A 168 -4.83 13.47 11.69
CA ALA A 168 -3.43 13.11 11.62
C ALA A 168 -3.25 11.78 10.89
N TYR A 169 -2.00 11.39 10.60
CA TYR A 169 -1.70 10.03 10.16
C TYR A 169 -2.17 9.03 11.22
N ASN A 170 -3.12 8.17 10.88
CA ASN A 170 -3.66 7.16 11.79
C ASN A 170 -3.25 5.75 11.37
N TRP A 171 -2.75 4.97 12.32
CA TRP A 171 -2.58 3.52 12.15
C TRP A 171 -3.61 2.78 13.00
N ILE A 172 -4.59 2.13 12.36
CA ILE A 172 -5.71 1.45 13.03
C ILE A 172 -5.67 -0.04 12.73
N PHE A 173 -5.72 -0.86 13.78
CA PHE A 173 -5.78 -2.33 13.67
C PHE A 173 -7.04 -2.88 14.35
N GLY A 174 -8.03 -3.34 13.57
CA GLY A 174 -9.35 -3.82 14.02
C GLY A 174 -9.32 -5.16 14.77
N GLY A 175 -8.44 -6.07 14.35
CA GLY A 175 -8.26 -7.34 15.07
C GLY A 175 -9.02 -8.47 14.41
N GLY A 176 -10.03 -8.97 15.09
CA GLY A 176 -10.95 -9.94 14.54
C GLY A 176 -12.36 -9.62 15.01
N GLY A 177 -13.37 -10.07 14.29
CA GLY A 177 -14.72 -9.54 14.42
C GLY A 177 -15.12 -8.82 13.15
N ASN A 178 -16.33 -8.25 13.14
CA ASN A 178 -16.81 -7.48 12.00
C ASN A 178 -16.75 -6.01 12.39
N ASP A 179 -15.65 -5.36 12.03
CA ASP A 179 -15.29 -4.03 12.48
C ASP A 179 -15.81 -2.93 11.55
N THR A 180 -15.93 -1.73 12.09
CA THR A 180 -16.20 -0.51 11.33
C THR A 180 -15.12 0.50 11.66
N LEU A 181 -14.13 0.58 10.78
CA LEU A 181 -12.94 1.39 10.94
C LEU A 181 -13.03 2.61 10.02
N ARG A 182 -12.55 3.75 10.50
CA ARG A 182 -12.46 4.98 9.71
C ARG A 182 -11.13 5.66 9.96
N GLY A 183 -10.37 5.95 8.92
CA GLY A 183 -9.13 6.74 8.96
C GLY A 183 -9.43 8.17 9.41
N GLY A 184 -10.00 8.99 8.53
CA GLY A 184 -10.39 10.37 8.82
C GLY A 184 -9.85 11.33 7.77
N GLU A 185 -9.11 12.35 8.20
CA GLU A 185 -8.25 13.12 7.29
C GLU A 185 -6.79 12.72 7.54
N GLY A 186 -5.93 12.86 6.55
CA GLY A 186 -4.54 12.44 6.66
C GLY A 186 -4.32 11.17 5.86
N ALA A 187 -3.05 10.86 5.57
CA ALA A 187 -2.72 9.60 4.91
C ALA A 187 -2.75 8.50 5.98
N ASP A 188 -3.70 7.58 5.93
CA ASP A 188 -3.94 6.61 7.00
C ASP A 188 -3.53 5.19 6.62
N GLU A 189 -3.31 4.33 7.62
CA GLU A 189 -3.12 2.90 7.46
C GLU A 189 -4.13 2.13 8.31
N VAL A 190 -5.02 1.37 7.68
CA VAL A 190 -6.11 0.67 8.38
C VAL A 190 -6.16 -0.81 8.00
N LEU A 191 -6.12 -1.67 9.02
CA LEU A 191 -6.27 -3.13 8.89
C LEU A 191 -7.58 -3.57 9.55
N GLY A 192 -8.48 -4.20 8.78
CA GLY A 192 -9.66 -4.89 9.31
C GLY A 192 -9.26 -6.10 10.15
N GLY A 193 -8.63 -7.07 9.50
CA GLY A 193 -8.04 -8.22 10.14
C GLY A 193 -8.80 -9.50 9.80
N GLY A 194 -9.78 -9.90 10.60
CA GLY A 194 -10.54 -11.09 10.27
C GLY A 194 -12.01 -11.01 10.66
N GLY A 195 -12.91 -11.33 9.74
CA GLY A 195 -14.34 -11.13 9.83
C GLY A 195 -14.80 -10.27 8.65
N ASP A 196 -16.07 -9.87 8.60
CA ASP A 196 -16.55 -9.03 7.49
C ASP A 196 -16.48 -7.56 7.92
N ASP A 197 -15.43 -6.87 7.47
CA ASP A 197 -15.06 -5.54 7.93
C ASP A 197 -15.57 -4.43 7.01
N ARG A 198 -15.72 -3.23 7.58
CA ARG A 198 -16.07 -2.01 6.86
C ARG A 198 -15.06 -0.91 7.14
N LEU A 199 -14.25 -0.60 6.15
CA LEU A 199 -13.20 0.40 6.17
C LEU A 199 -13.63 1.63 5.34
N SER A 200 -13.16 2.81 5.74
CA SER A 200 -13.55 4.10 5.14
C SER A 200 -12.48 5.13 5.49
N GLU A 201 -11.58 5.42 4.57
CA GLU A 201 -10.32 6.10 4.88
C GLU A 201 -10.45 7.61 4.88
N GLY A 202 -11.22 8.20 3.96
CA GLY A 202 -11.65 9.59 4.05
C GLY A 202 -10.89 10.51 3.12
N THR A 203 -9.97 11.33 3.61
CA THR A 203 -9.14 12.18 2.74
C THR A 203 -7.66 11.95 3.02
N GLY A 204 -6.85 11.66 2.02
CA GLY A 204 -5.46 11.26 2.23
C GLY A 204 -4.98 10.38 1.09
N ASP A 205 -3.69 10.08 1.05
CA ASP A 205 -3.23 8.97 0.21
C ASP A 205 -3.15 7.74 1.15
N ASP A 206 -4.21 6.92 1.18
CA ASP A 206 -4.46 5.95 2.24
C ASP A 206 -4.05 4.51 1.88
N TYR A 207 -3.80 3.69 2.90
CA TYR A 207 -3.50 2.26 2.78
C TYR A 207 -4.49 1.44 3.61
N SER A 208 -5.31 0.61 2.97
CA SER A 208 -6.28 -0.22 3.69
C SER A 208 -6.22 -1.69 3.29
N PHE A 209 -6.41 -2.57 4.28
CA PHE A 209 -6.42 -4.01 4.12
C PHE A 209 -7.65 -4.59 4.81
N GLY A 210 -8.48 -5.32 4.06
CA GLY A 210 -9.65 -6.04 4.57
C GLY A 210 -9.22 -7.21 5.47
N GLY A 211 -8.50 -8.16 4.89
CA GLY A 211 -7.95 -9.32 5.59
C GLY A 211 -8.72 -10.60 5.28
N ASP A 212 -9.00 -11.42 6.30
CA ASP A 212 -9.83 -12.62 6.12
C ASP A 212 -11.32 -12.20 6.19
N GLY A 213 -12.12 -12.28 5.13
CA GLY A 213 -13.45 -11.68 5.26
C GLY A 213 -14.30 -11.58 4.02
N HIS A 214 -15.34 -10.76 4.11
CA HIS A 214 -16.08 -10.23 2.97
C HIS A 214 -16.18 -8.73 3.20
N ASP A 215 -15.13 -8.04 2.80
CA ASP A 215 -14.84 -6.71 3.30
C ASP A 215 -15.39 -5.62 2.38
N THR A 216 -15.68 -4.46 2.95
CA THR A 216 -15.97 -3.26 2.18
C THR A 216 -14.95 -2.19 2.50
N LEU A 217 -14.17 -1.81 1.50
CA LEU A 217 -13.16 -0.76 1.57
C LEU A 217 -13.62 0.44 0.73
N ASP A 218 -13.41 1.64 1.25
CA ASP A 218 -13.74 2.91 0.62
C ASP A 218 -12.58 3.87 0.90
N GLY A 219 -11.75 4.15 -0.12
CA GLY A 219 -10.56 5.00 0.01
C GLY A 219 -10.95 6.44 0.28
N GLY A 220 -11.71 7.06 -0.62
CA GLY A 220 -12.25 8.40 -0.43
C GLY A 220 -11.56 9.40 -1.36
N GLU A 221 -11.00 10.49 -0.82
CA GLU A 221 -10.25 11.47 -1.61
C GLU A 221 -8.75 11.23 -1.49
N GLY A 222 -8.03 11.20 -2.60
CA GLY A 222 -6.57 11.05 -2.68
C GLY A 222 -6.18 9.75 -3.39
N ASN A 223 -4.88 9.43 -3.49
CA ASN A 223 -4.43 8.27 -4.26
C ASN A 223 -4.24 7.08 -3.33
N ASP A 224 -5.24 6.21 -3.29
CA ASP A 224 -5.35 5.17 -2.28
C ASP A 224 -4.82 3.81 -2.76
N CYS A 225 -4.45 2.98 -1.81
CA CYS A 225 -4.01 1.61 -2.04
C CYS A 225 -4.84 0.63 -1.21
N LEU A 226 -5.74 -0.09 -1.86
CA LEU A 226 -6.76 -0.92 -1.20
C LEU A 226 -6.49 -2.40 -1.46
N PHE A 227 -6.49 -3.23 -0.40
CA PHE A 227 -6.30 -4.67 -0.46
C PHE A 227 -7.53 -5.39 0.12
N GLY A 228 -8.27 -6.13 -0.70
CA GLY A 228 -9.37 -6.98 -0.24
C GLY A 228 -8.89 -8.21 0.52
N ASP A 229 -7.78 -8.79 0.08
CA ASP A 229 -7.18 -10.03 0.62
C ASP A 229 -8.05 -11.30 0.41
N ASP A 230 -8.51 -11.99 1.44
CA ASP A 230 -9.22 -13.26 1.29
C ASP A 230 -10.72 -13.02 1.40
N GLY A 231 -11.49 -13.20 0.33
CA GLY A 231 -12.88 -12.79 0.44
C GLY A 231 -13.75 -12.75 -0.79
N ARG A 232 -14.74 -11.87 -0.70
CA ARG A 232 -15.64 -11.45 -1.78
C ARG A 232 -15.91 -10.00 -1.47
N ASP A 233 -14.95 -9.20 -1.86
CA ASP A 233 -14.73 -7.89 -1.30
C ASP A 233 -15.29 -6.83 -2.22
N ARG A 234 -15.58 -5.68 -1.63
CA ARG A 234 -16.03 -4.51 -2.36
C ARG A 234 -15.06 -3.37 -2.11
N LEU A 235 -14.27 -3.05 -3.13
CA LEU A 235 -13.28 -1.98 -3.09
C LEU A 235 -13.82 -0.77 -3.87
N VAL A 236 -13.74 0.41 -3.26
CA VAL A 236 -14.01 1.70 -3.91
C VAL A 236 -12.80 2.60 -3.70
N GLY A 237 -12.13 3.00 -4.79
CA GLY A 237 -11.03 3.96 -4.76
C GLY A 237 -11.54 5.33 -4.31
N GLY A 238 -12.31 6.00 -5.16
CA GLY A 238 -12.91 7.29 -4.86
C GLY A 238 -12.43 8.37 -5.82
N GLU A 239 -11.96 9.51 -5.32
CA GLU A 239 -11.32 10.54 -6.14
C GLU A 239 -9.81 10.37 -6.08
N GLY A 240 -9.11 10.09 -7.17
CA GLY A 240 -7.66 9.88 -7.08
C GLY A 240 -7.06 9.10 -8.21
N ASN A 241 -5.87 8.56 -8.03
CA ASN A 241 -5.35 7.52 -8.93
C ASN A 241 -5.08 6.32 -8.05
N ASP A 242 -6.09 5.49 -7.91
CA ASP A 242 -6.14 4.46 -6.87
C ASP A 242 -5.57 3.15 -7.38
N THR A 243 -5.05 2.34 -6.46
CA THR A 243 -4.59 0.99 -6.75
C THR A 243 -5.42 -0.01 -5.95
N LEU A 244 -6.15 -0.87 -6.65
CA LEU A 244 -7.08 -1.82 -6.06
C LEU A 244 -6.58 -3.25 -6.28
N PHE A 245 -6.28 -3.94 -5.18
CA PHE A 245 -5.91 -5.35 -5.15
C PHE A 245 -7.08 -6.15 -4.56
N ALA A 246 -7.89 -6.76 -5.42
CA ALA A 246 -9.05 -7.54 -4.98
C ALA A 246 -8.66 -8.71 -4.06
N GLY A 247 -7.57 -9.42 -4.39
CA GLY A 247 -7.18 -10.61 -3.65
C GLY A 247 -7.92 -11.84 -4.14
N SER A 248 -8.15 -12.83 -3.27
CA SER A 248 -8.83 -14.06 -3.62
C SER A 248 -10.33 -13.91 -3.46
N GLY A 249 -11.11 -14.18 -4.51
CA GLY A 249 -12.54 -13.97 -4.42
C GLY A 249 -13.24 -13.88 -5.75
N ASP A 250 -14.53 -13.54 -5.69
CA ASP A 250 -15.23 -12.97 -6.82
C ASP A 250 -15.59 -11.54 -6.38
N ASP A 251 -14.74 -10.57 -6.70
CA ASP A 251 -14.74 -9.27 -6.03
C ASP A 251 -15.46 -8.20 -6.86
N THR A 252 -15.77 -7.06 -6.22
CA THR A 252 -16.31 -5.89 -6.91
C THR A 252 -15.37 -4.70 -6.69
N MET A 253 -14.80 -4.19 -7.78
CA MET A 253 -13.93 -3.02 -7.77
C MET A 253 -14.58 -1.84 -8.50
N ILE A 254 -14.45 -0.66 -7.89
CA ILE A 254 -14.92 0.62 -8.40
C ILE A 254 -13.73 1.58 -8.26
N GLY A 255 -13.17 2.06 -9.37
CA GLY A 255 -12.05 3.01 -9.32
C GLY A 255 -12.53 4.35 -8.81
N GLY A 256 -13.29 5.06 -9.66
CA GLY A 256 -13.92 6.31 -9.30
C GLY A 256 -13.54 7.42 -10.27
N GLU A 257 -13.07 8.56 -9.78
CA GLU A 257 -12.49 9.62 -10.61
C GLU A 257 -10.97 9.51 -10.63
N GLY A 258 -10.36 9.77 -11.79
CA GLY A 258 -8.92 9.74 -12.02
C GLY A 258 -8.45 8.40 -12.60
N ASN A 259 -7.14 8.13 -12.64
CA ASN A 259 -6.60 6.99 -13.40
C ASN A 259 -6.26 5.83 -12.48
N ASP A 260 -7.16 4.87 -12.42
CA ASP A 260 -7.10 3.78 -11.45
C ASP A 260 -6.43 2.53 -12.02
N LEU A 261 -5.87 1.70 -11.13
CA LEU A 261 -5.20 0.45 -11.46
C LEU A 261 -5.78 -0.73 -10.67
N TYR A 262 -6.43 -1.66 -11.37
CA TYR A 262 -6.96 -2.88 -10.79
C TYR A 262 -6.01 -4.05 -10.99
N TYR A 263 -5.71 -4.76 -9.89
CA TYR A 263 -5.02 -6.04 -9.90
C TYR A 263 -6.00 -7.17 -9.66
N ILE A 264 -6.12 -8.05 -10.65
CA ILE A 264 -7.11 -9.14 -10.64
C ILE A 264 -6.46 -10.50 -10.86
N ASP A 265 -6.99 -11.50 -10.16
CA ASP A 265 -6.57 -12.89 -10.27
C ASP A 265 -7.73 -13.84 -10.65
N SER A 266 -8.97 -13.34 -10.62
CA SER A 266 -10.18 -14.10 -10.83
C SER A 266 -10.95 -13.61 -12.05
N ALA A 267 -11.53 -14.55 -12.80
CA ALA A 267 -12.45 -14.22 -13.89
C ALA A 267 -13.86 -13.88 -13.37
N GLY A 268 -14.10 -14.03 -12.07
CA GLY A 268 -15.35 -13.70 -11.40
C GLY A 268 -15.46 -12.23 -10.99
N ASP A 269 -14.35 -11.49 -11.01
CA ASP A 269 -14.31 -10.09 -10.58
C ASP A 269 -15.16 -9.19 -11.47
N VAL A 270 -15.80 -8.22 -10.82
CA VAL A 270 -16.70 -7.25 -11.44
C VAL A 270 -16.14 -5.85 -11.28
N PHE A 271 -16.17 -5.10 -12.37
CA PHE A 271 -15.69 -3.71 -12.43
C PHE A 271 -16.87 -2.79 -12.67
N VAL A 272 -16.92 -1.68 -11.94
CA VAL A 272 -17.96 -0.66 -12.10
C VAL A 272 -17.29 0.66 -12.44
N GLU A 273 -17.15 0.92 -13.75
CA GLU A 273 -16.56 2.16 -14.23
C GLU A 273 -17.58 3.12 -14.84
N GLY A 274 -17.34 4.41 -14.59
CA GLY A 274 -18.07 5.52 -15.18
C GLY A 274 -17.61 5.83 -16.61
N HIS A 275 -18.39 6.64 -17.32
CA HIS A 275 -17.90 7.28 -18.55
C HIS A 275 -17.11 8.53 -18.14
N ASP A 276 -15.92 8.75 -18.72
CA ASP A 276 -15.01 9.87 -18.38
C ASP A 276 -14.47 9.85 -16.94
N ALA A 277 -14.36 8.66 -16.31
CA ALA A 277 -13.76 8.46 -14.99
C ALA A 277 -12.24 8.74 -15.01
N GLY A 278 -11.54 8.30 -16.04
CA GLY A 278 -10.14 8.58 -16.26
C GLY A 278 -9.58 7.75 -17.41
N ILE A 279 -8.30 7.39 -17.34
CA ILE A 279 -7.67 6.40 -18.20
C ILE A 279 -7.19 5.25 -17.33
N ASP A 280 -8.03 4.25 -17.18
CA ASP A 280 -7.88 3.23 -16.15
C ASP A 280 -7.13 2.01 -16.69
N GLY A 281 -6.64 1.16 -15.79
CA GLY A 281 -5.83 0.01 -16.17
C GLY A 281 -6.11 -1.25 -15.38
N ILE A 282 -6.09 -2.39 -16.09
CA ILE A 282 -6.07 -3.71 -15.48
C ILE A 282 -4.69 -4.33 -15.63
N ALA A 283 -4.13 -4.78 -14.50
CA ALA A 283 -2.98 -5.65 -14.43
C ALA A 283 -3.43 -7.06 -14.02
N THR A 284 -3.16 -8.06 -14.85
CA THR A 284 -3.68 -9.41 -14.61
C THR A 284 -2.70 -10.51 -14.96
N ASN A 285 -2.86 -11.67 -14.31
CA ASN A 285 -2.14 -12.90 -14.60
C ASN A 285 -3.08 -14.00 -15.16
N ILE A 286 -4.22 -13.61 -15.76
CA ILE A 286 -5.15 -14.51 -16.45
C ILE A 286 -5.43 -14.00 -17.87
N THR A 287 -6.09 -14.83 -18.69
CA THR A 287 -6.64 -14.36 -19.97
C THR A 287 -7.85 -13.47 -19.69
N PHE A 288 -7.86 -12.26 -20.24
CA PHE A 288 -8.83 -11.25 -19.87
C PHE A 288 -9.39 -10.47 -21.07
N SER A 289 -10.62 -9.98 -20.94
CA SER A 289 -11.32 -9.22 -21.99
C SER A 289 -11.94 -7.95 -21.40
N LEU A 290 -11.62 -6.81 -21.99
CA LEU A 290 -12.20 -5.49 -21.65
C LEU A 290 -13.59 -5.28 -22.26
N VAL A 291 -14.14 -6.25 -23.01
CA VAL A 291 -15.41 -6.10 -23.72
C VAL A 291 -16.54 -5.82 -22.73
N GLY A 292 -17.20 -4.68 -22.91
CA GLY A 292 -18.30 -4.25 -22.05
C GLY A 292 -17.86 -3.52 -20.78
N ILE A 293 -16.56 -3.24 -20.63
CA ILE A 293 -15.97 -2.48 -19.53
C ILE A 293 -15.40 -1.17 -20.10
N GLN A 294 -15.43 -0.08 -19.31
CA GLN A 294 -14.96 1.24 -19.71
C GLN A 294 -13.50 1.49 -19.29
N ILE A 295 -12.61 0.52 -19.55
CA ILE A 295 -11.18 0.58 -19.19
C ILE A 295 -10.33 0.61 -20.45
N GLU A 296 -9.28 1.43 -20.46
CA GLU A 296 -8.41 1.65 -21.62
C GLU A 296 -7.16 0.77 -21.60
N ASN A 297 -6.54 0.54 -20.44
CA ASN A 297 -5.24 -0.15 -20.37
C ASN A 297 -5.40 -1.61 -19.92
N LEU A 298 -4.72 -2.54 -20.61
CA LEU A 298 -4.59 -3.93 -20.18
C LEU A 298 -3.12 -4.35 -20.18
N SER A 299 -2.65 -4.88 -19.06
CA SER A 299 -1.30 -5.40 -18.90
C SER A 299 -1.34 -6.85 -18.40
N LEU A 300 -0.75 -7.75 -19.18
CA LEU A 300 -0.60 -9.15 -18.81
C LEU A 300 0.73 -9.36 -18.08
N HIS A 301 0.69 -10.14 -17.00
CA HIS A 301 1.85 -10.49 -16.20
C HIS A 301 1.93 -12.00 -15.96
N GLY A 302 2.93 -12.44 -15.19
CA GLY A 302 3.12 -13.84 -14.84
C GLY A 302 3.75 -14.70 -15.94
N VAL A 303 3.72 -16.01 -15.72
CA VAL A 303 4.47 -17.01 -16.53
C VAL A 303 3.58 -17.81 -17.49
N GLY A 304 2.28 -17.52 -17.55
CA GLY A 304 1.35 -18.20 -18.45
C GLY A 304 1.28 -17.51 -19.82
N ALA A 305 0.90 -18.28 -20.84
CA ALA A 305 0.54 -17.76 -22.17
C ALA A 305 -0.88 -17.19 -22.13
N PHE A 306 -1.03 -16.04 -21.47
CA PHE A 306 -2.31 -15.35 -21.33
C PHE A 306 -2.61 -14.54 -22.58
N ASN A 307 -3.89 -14.25 -22.80
CA ASN A 307 -4.36 -13.48 -23.94
C ASN A 307 -5.16 -12.27 -23.47
N GLY A 308 -5.20 -11.25 -24.30
CA GLY A 308 -5.92 -10.01 -24.03
C GLY A 308 -6.90 -9.72 -25.14
N THR A 309 -8.08 -9.22 -24.78
CA THR A 309 -9.01 -8.63 -25.74
C THR A 309 -9.40 -7.23 -25.26
N GLY A 310 -9.22 -6.23 -26.12
CA GLY A 310 -9.63 -4.85 -25.90
C GLY A 310 -11.14 -4.66 -26.07
N ASN A 311 -11.57 -3.41 -26.20
CA ASN A 311 -12.96 -3.00 -26.32
C ASN A 311 -13.15 -2.05 -27.51
N SER A 312 -14.01 -1.04 -27.39
CA SER A 312 -14.24 -0.04 -28.44
C SER A 312 -13.57 1.32 -28.16
N LEU A 313 -12.77 1.39 -27.09
CA LEU A 313 -12.04 2.58 -26.66
C LEU A 313 -10.64 2.58 -27.28
N HIS A 314 -9.82 3.58 -26.94
CA HIS A 314 -8.42 3.62 -27.36
C HIS A 314 -7.58 2.79 -26.39
N ASN A 315 -7.41 1.50 -26.67
CA ASN A 315 -6.76 0.59 -25.75
C ASN A 315 -5.24 0.65 -25.81
N LYS A 316 -4.59 0.58 -24.65
CA LYS A 316 -3.15 0.31 -24.53
C LYS A 316 -2.96 -1.08 -23.95
N MET A 317 -2.44 -1.98 -24.77
CA MET A 317 -2.28 -3.38 -24.40
C MET A 317 -0.81 -3.75 -24.31
N LEU A 318 -0.42 -4.42 -23.21
CA LEU A 318 0.91 -4.96 -22.98
C LEU A 318 0.81 -6.46 -22.67
N GLY A 319 1.47 -7.28 -23.48
CA GLY A 319 1.64 -8.70 -23.20
C GLY A 319 2.76 -8.98 -22.19
N ASN A 320 2.91 -10.25 -21.83
CA ASN A 320 3.95 -10.72 -20.92
C ASN A 320 5.15 -11.28 -21.72
N ALA A 321 5.98 -12.11 -21.08
CA ALA A 321 7.17 -12.66 -21.72
C ALA A 321 6.92 -13.99 -22.46
N ASN A 322 5.65 -14.34 -22.68
CA ASN A 322 5.22 -15.58 -23.34
C ASN A 322 4.38 -15.23 -24.55
N ALA A 323 4.22 -16.20 -25.46
CA ALA A 323 3.34 -16.06 -26.61
C ALA A 323 1.90 -15.65 -26.21
N ASN A 324 1.52 -14.42 -26.52
CA ASN A 324 0.22 -13.84 -26.26
C ASN A 324 -0.56 -13.65 -27.57
N ILE A 325 -1.88 -13.76 -27.49
CA ILE A 325 -2.79 -13.23 -28.50
C ILE A 325 -3.39 -11.95 -27.91
N LEU A 326 -3.13 -10.81 -28.53
CA LEU A 326 -3.68 -9.51 -28.16
C LEU A 326 -4.56 -8.99 -29.30
N ASP A 327 -5.87 -8.94 -29.05
CA ASP A 327 -6.87 -8.42 -29.99
C ASP A 327 -7.43 -7.12 -29.44
N ALA A 328 -7.06 -5.96 -30.00
CA ALA A 328 -7.45 -4.68 -29.44
C ALA A 328 -8.89 -4.27 -29.76
N GLY A 329 -9.49 -4.83 -30.81
CA GLY A 329 -10.89 -4.64 -31.13
C GLY A 329 -11.14 -3.39 -31.99
N ALA A 330 -11.77 -2.37 -31.43
CA ALA A 330 -12.05 -1.14 -32.15
C ALA A 330 -11.50 0.05 -31.37
N GLY A 331 -10.96 1.04 -32.06
CA GLY A 331 -10.26 2.12 -31.40
C GLY A 331 -9.07 2.56 -32.21
N ASN A 332 -8.25 3.42 -31.62
CA ASN A 332 -6.91 3.68 -32.15
C ASN A 332 -6.00 3.17 -31.07
N ASP A 333 -5.54 1.95 -31.24
CA ASP A 333 -4.98 1.15 -30.15
C ASP A 333 -3.46 1.16 -30.20
N SER A 334 -2.83 0.90 -29.05
CA SER A 334 -1.39 0.74 -28.90
C SER A 334 -1.11 -0.62 -28.30
N ILE A 335 -0.64 -1.55 -29.13
CA ILE A 335 -0.40 -2.94 -28.74
C ILE A 335 1.11 -3.20 -28.67
N ASN A 336 1.55 -3.74 -27.56
CA ASN A 336 2.92 -4.18 -27.35
C ASN A 336 2.93 -5.66 -26.91
N GLY A 337 3.45 -6.55 -27.76
CA GLY A 337 3.48 -8.00 -27.52
C GLY A 337 4.29 -8.37 -26.29
N GLY A 338 5.46 -7.77 -26.13
CA GLY A 338 6.33 -8.03 -24.97
C GLY A 338 7.53 -8.87 -25.37
N LEU A 339 7.65 -10.09 -24.84
CA LEU A 339 8.63 -11.07 -25.35
C LEU A 339 7.87 -12.33 -25.72
N GLY A 340 8.48 -13.19 -26.53
CA GLY A 340 7.82 -14.39 -27.02
C GLY A 340 7.18 -14.15 -28.38
N ASN A 341 6.67 -15.23 -28.98
CA ASN A 341 6.08 -15.17 -30.32
C ASN A 341 4.61 -14.79 -30.22
N ASP A 342 4.29 -13.53 -30.44
CA ASP A 342 2.98 -12.97 -30.20
C ASP A 342 2.12 -12.91 -31.46
N THR A 343 0.81 -12.80 -31.27
CA THR A 343 -0.15 -12.48 -32.33
C THR A 343 -0.89 -11.21 -31.94
N LEU A 344 -0.62 -10.13 -32.65
CA LEU A 344 -1.21 -8.81 -32.41
C LEU A 344 -2.25 -8.51 -33.49
N ILE A 345 -3.45 -8.13 -33.07
CA ILE A 345 -4.58 -7.79 -33.94
C ILE A 345 -5.06 -6.40 -33.54
N GLY A 346 -4.87 -5.41 -34.41
CA GLY A 346 -5.33 -4.03 -34.23
C GLY A 346 -6.85 -3.93 -34.27
N GLY A 347 -7.43 -4.35 -35.39
CA GLY A 347 -8.87 -4.44 -35.56
C GLY A 347 -9.40 -3.27 -36.37
N THR A 348 -10.19 -2.36 -35.80
CA THR A 348 -10.69 -1.20 -36.54
C THR A 348 -10.23 0.12 -35.95
N GLY A 349 -9.76 1.02 -36.80
CA GLY A 349 -9.25 2.35 -36.45
C GLY A 349 -7.75 2.38 -36.70
N ASN A 350 -7.02 3.38 -36.22
CA ASN A 350 -5.60 3.54 -36.57
C ASN A 350 -4.72 3.02 -35.44
N ASP A 351 -4.21 1.81 -35.61
CA ASP A 351 -3.54 1.08 -34.54
C ASP A 351 -2.03 1.18 -34.65
N THR A 352 -1.35 1.03 -33.52
CA THR A 352 0.11 0.96 -33.44
C THR A 352 0.52 -0.38 -32.84
N LEU A 353 1.21 -1.21 -33.63
CA LEU A 353 1.56 -2.57 -33.28
C LEU A 353 3.08 -2.71 -33.11
N LEU A 354 3.50 -3.17 -31.94
CA LEU A 354 4.89 -3.46 -31.57
C LEU A 354 4.98 -4.93 -31.15
N GLY A 355 5.53 -5.78 -32.01
CA GLY A 355 5.84 -7.17 -31.65
C GLY A 355 6.91 -7.26 -30.55
N GLN A 356 7.99 -6.49 -30.73
CA GLN A 356 9.25 -6.47 -29.94
C GLN A 356 10.24 -7.55 -30.40
N LEU A 357 10.74 -8.37 -29.47
CA LEU A 357 11.70 -9.43 -29.75
C LEU A 357 10.94 -10.71 -30.12
N ASP A 358 11.67 -11.68 -30.67
CA ASP A 358 11.16 -12.98 -31.09
C ASP A 358 10.35 -12.91 -32.41
N ASN A 359 9.35 -13.76 -32.65
CA ASN A 359 8.75 -13.87 -33.98
C ASN A 359 7.25 -13.62 -33.89
N ASP A 360 6.82 -12.47 -34.38
CA ASP A 360 5.46 -12.01 -34.17
C ASP A 360 4.61 -12.06 -35.43
N VAL A 361 3.31 -12.20 -35.23
CA VAL A 361 2.29 -12.08 -36.27
C VAL A 361 1.48 -10.84 -36.01
N LEU A 362 1.56 -9.86 -36.91
CA LEU A 362 0.94 -8.55 -36.78
C LEU A 362 -0.17 -8.41 -37.83
N THR A 363 -1.36 -8.06 -37.39
CA THR A 363 -2.53 -7.79 -38.24
C THR A 363 -3.07 -6.42 -37.86
N GLY A 364 -2.95 -5.45 -38.76
CA GLY A 364 -3.46 -4.09 -38.51
C GLY A 364 -4.98 -4.07 -38.53
N GLY A 365 -5.59 -4.70 -39.53
CA GLY A 365 -7.02 -4.70 -39.75
C GLY A 365 -7.45 -3.56 -40.67
N SER A 366 -8.44 -2.78 -40.26
CA SER A 366 -8.94 -1.67 -41.06
C SER A 366 -8.56 -0.34 -40.45
N GLY A 367 -7.89 0.51 -41.21
CA GLY A 367 -7.49 1.83 -40.74
C GLY A 367 -6.29 2.35 -41.48
N ALA A 368 -5.50 3.17 -40.80
CA ALA A 368 -4.18 3.57 -41.24
C ALA A 368 -3.19 3.20 -40.13
N ASP A 369 -2.80 1.93 -40.14
CA ASP A 369 -2.08 1.32 -39.03
C ASP A 369 -0.58 1.60 -39.11
N LEU A 370 0.10 1.41 -37.99
CA LEU A 370 1.53 1.61 -37.84
C LEU A 370 2.18 0.38 -37.21
N PHE A 371 2.93 -0.35 -38.01
CA PHE A 371 3.79 -1.43 -37.53
C PHE A 371 5.16 -0.85 -37.17
N VAL A 372 5.61 -1.00 -35.92
CA VAL A 372 6.87 -0.40 -35.46
C VAL A 372 7.86 -1.48 -35.08
N PHE A 373 9.04 -1.42 -35.70
CA PHE A 373 10.15 -2.32 -35.43
C PHE A 373 11.29 -1.55 -34.76
N TYR A 374 11.71 -2.04 -33.60
CA TYR A 374 12.70 -1.42 -32.72
C TYR A 374 14.07 -2.05 -32.89
N LYS A 375 15.12 -1.39 -32.43
CA LYS A 375 16.43 -2.02 -32.35
C LYS A 375 16.90 -1.92 -30.91
N PRO A 376 16.91 -3.01 -30.12
CA PRO A 376 17.33 -2.94 -28.74
C PRO A 376 18.73 -2.34 -28.63
N PHE A 377 18.92 -1.37 -27.73
CA PHE A 377 20.24 -0.81 -27.45
C PHE A 377 21.06 -1.83 -26.64
N GLY A 378 22.06 -2.47 -27.24
CA GLY A 378 22.90 -3.44 -26.52
C GLY A 378 24.08 -4.01 -27.30
N PHE A 379 25.03 -4.63 -26.59
CA PHE A 379 26.21 -5.30 -27.15
C PHE A 379 25.88 -6.65 -27.84
N PHE A 380 24.73 -7.22 -27.50
CA PHE A 380 24.08 -8.33 -28.21
C PHE A 380 22.79 -7.77 -28.79
N ASP A 381 22.74 -7.73 -30.12
CA ASP A 381 21.60 -7.25 -30.89
C ASP A 381 20.92 -8.49 -31.47
N PRO A 382 20.02 -9.16 -30.71
CA PRO A 382 19.25 -10.27 -31.26
C PRO A 382 18.35 -9.81 -32.42
N GLY A 383 18.10 -8.48 -32.51
CA GLY A 383 17.12 -7.86 -33.38
C GLY A 383 15.69 -8.29 -33.03
N ASP A 384 14.71 -7.80 -33.78
CA ASP A 384 13.28 -8.08 -33.57
C ASP A 384 12.85 -9.46 -34.09
N GLY A 385 13.79 -10.39 -34.29
CA GLY A 385 13.50 -11.72 -34.86
C GLY A 385 12.78 -11.69 -36.24
N ILE A 386 11.88 -12.65 -36.47
CA ILE A 386 11.26 -12.91 -37.79
C ILE A 386 9.76 -12.67 -37.73
N ASP A 387 9.34 -11.49 -38.17
CA ASP A 387 7.95 -11.04 -38.06
C ASP A 387 7.17 -11.23 -39.36
N THR A 388 5.85 -11.33 -39.21
CA THR A 388 4.91 -11.41 -40.32
C THR A 388 3.82 -10.38 -40.16
N ILE A 389 3.69 -9.48 -41.14
CA ILE A 389 2.54 -8.58 -41.30
C ILE A 389 1.54 -9.27 -42.23
N THR A 390 0.32 -9.52 -41.74
CA THR A 390 -0.66 -10.34 -42.46
C THR A 390 -1.54 -9.53 -43.42
N ASP A 391 -1.69 -8.23 -43.16
CA ASP A 391 -2.38 -7.26 -43.99
C ASP A 391 -1.63 -5.93 -44.03
N PHE A 392 -1.65 -5.29 -45.19
CA PHE A 392 -0.94 -4.03 -45.40
C PHE A 392 -1.68 -3.20 -46.45
N TYR A 393 -2.65 -2.42 -46.00
CA TYR A 393 -3.48 -1.58 -46.86
C TYR A 393 -3.67 -0.20 -46.22
N ASN A 394 -3.05 0.83 -46.83
CA ASN A 394 -3.04 2.20 -46.30
C ASN A 394 -2.33 2.34 -44.92
N ASP A 395 -1.50 1.35 -44.60
CA ASP A 395 -0.72 1.31 -43.37
C ASP A 395 0.68 1.85 -43.58
N ARG A 396 1.44 1.93 -42.49
CA ARG A 396 2.84 2.32 -42.49
C ARG A 396 3.66 1.36 -41.66
N ILE A 397 4.92 1.24 -42.03
CA ILE A 397 5.89 0.48 -41.25
C ILE A 397 7.03 1.45 -40.87
N ASP A 398 7.35 1.50 -39.59
CA ASP A 398 8.41 2.33 -39.03
C ASP A 398 9.63 1.50 -38.66
N ILE A 399 10.73 1.80 -39.34
CA ILE A 399 12.03 1.14 -39.18
C ILE A 399 13.13 2.15 -38.84
N ARG A 400 12.77 3.35 -38.37
CA ARG A 400 13.70 4.46 -38.04
C ARG A 400 14.86 4.02 -37.17
N GLN A 401 14.65 3.05 -36.28
CA GLN A 401 15.69 2.55 -35.39
C GLN A 401 16.76 1.71 -36.10
N TYR A 402 16.38 0.94 -37.13
CA TYR A 402 17.31 0.17 -37.95
C TYR A 402 18.10 1.03 -38.95
N THR A 403 17.46 2.09 -39.43
CA THR A 403 17.97 2.93 -40.53
C THR A 403 18.66 4.19 -40.03
N ARG A 404 18.36 4.63 -38.81
CA ARG A 404 18.76 5.91 -38.21
C ARG A 404 18.29 7.12 -39.02
N GLY A 405 17.07 7.07 -39.56
CA GLY A 405 16.53 8.16 -40.37
C GLY A 405 16.96 8.16 -41.83
N VAL A 406 17.71 7.13 -42.29
CA VAL A 406 18.31 7.09 -43.63
C VAL A 406 17.59 6.07 -44.50
N ALA A 407 17.01 6.52 -45.61
CA ALA A 407 16.37 5.63 -46.57
C ALA A 407 17.34 4.55 -47.09
N LYS A 408 16.95 3.28 -46.96
CA LYS A 408 17.71 2.10 -47.43
C LYS A 408 16.81 1.13 -48.22
N PRO A 409 16.35 1.50 -49.43
CA PRO A 409 15.42 0.69 -50.22
C PRO A 409 15.94 -0.71 -50.60
N ASP A 410 17.25 -0.90 -50.58
CA ASP A 410 17.91 -2.16 -50.94
C ASP A 410 17.66 -3.29 -49.92
N MET A 411 17.22 -2.94 -48.70
CA MET A 411 16.83 -3.90 -47.66
C MET A 411 15.50 -4.59 -47.96
N ILE A 412 14.74 -4.09 -48.93
CA ILE A 412 13.38 -4.52 -49.21
C ILE A 412 13.37 -5.23 -50.57
N SER A 413 12.87 -6.46 -50.60
CA SER A 413 12.84 -7.32 -51.78
C SER A 413 11.48 -7.96 -51.99
N GLN A 414 11.09 -8.21 -53.26
CA GLN A 414 9.87 -8.97 -53.57
C GLN A 414 10.20 -10.47 -53.56
N ALA A 415 9.43 -11.27 -52.84
CA ALA A 415 9.54 -12.72 -52.75
C ALA A 415 8.19 -13.37 -53.10
N GLY A 416 7.96 -13.71 -54.37
CA GLY A 416 6.66 -14.23 -54.81
C GLY A 416 5.57 -13.16 -54.70
N SER A 417 4.49 -13.46 -53.98
CA SER A 417 3.41 -12.51 -53.65
C SER A 417 3.73 -11.60 -52.46
N ASP A 418 4.83 -11.85 -51.76
CA ASP A 418 5.12 -11.22 -50.48
C ASP A 418 6.33 -10.29 -50.62
N VAL A 419 6.49 -9.37 -49.66
CA VAL A 419 7.64 -8.48 -49.55
C VAL A 419 8.45 -8.86 -48.32
N VAL A 420 9.77 -8.94 -48.46
CA VAL A 420 10.70 -9.24 -47.36
C VAL A 420 11.58 -8.02 -47.11
N ILE A 421 11.58 -7.56 -45.86
CA ILE A 421 12.50 -6.55 -45.34
C ILE A 421 13.59 -7.29 -44.55
N ASP A 422 14.83 -7.21 -45.01
CA ASP A 422 15.99 -7.84 -44.36
C ASP A 422 16.85 -6.78 -43.67
N PHE A 423 16.91 -6.84 -42.33
CA PHE A 423 17.67 -5.89 -41.53
C PHE A 423 19.18 -6.16 -41.50
N GLY A 424 19.63 -7.30 -42.04
CA GLY A 424 21.05 -7.66 -42.15
C GLY A 424 21.70 -8.16 -40.86
N ASN A 425 20.93 -8.27 -39.77
CA ASN A 425 21.34 -8.83 -38.48
C ASN A 425 20.67 -10.17 -38.15
N GLY A 426 19.89 -10.74 -39.09
CA GLY A 426 19.11 -11.95 -38.87
C GLY A 426 17.62 -11.66 -38.66
N SER A 427 17.25 -10.41 -38.40
CA SER A 427 15.85 -10.00 -38.32
C SER A 427 15.24 -9.77 -39.69
N LEU A 428 14.00 -10.22 -39.84
CA LEU A 428 13.24 -10.19 -41.09
C LEU A 428 11.81 -9.76 -40.81
N VAL A 429 11.23 -8.97 -41.71
CA VAL A 429 9.77 -8.74 -41.74
C VAL A 429 9.23 -9.23 -43.08
N THR A 430 8.25 -10.13 -43.03
CA THR A 430 7.51 -10.57 -44.21
C THR A 430 6.16 -9.88 -44.24
N VAL A 431 5.90 -9.08 -45.29
CA VAL A 431 4.59 -8.47 -45.54
C VAL A 431 3.86 -9.34 -46.57
N LEU A 432 2.81 -10.01 -46.12
CA LEU A 432 2.07 -10.96 -46.96
C LEU A 432 1.26 -10.25 -48.04
N ASN A 433 1.22 -10.84 -49.24
CA ASN A 433 0.38 -10.39 -50.35
C ASN A 433 0.54 -8.90 -50.74
N ALA A 434 1.73 -8.33 -50.56
CA ALA A 434 2.02 -6.93 -50.82
C ALA A 434 2.91 -6.73 -52.07
N ASP A 435 2.83 -5.52 -52.65
CA ASP A 435 3.74 -5.08 -53.71
C ASP A 435 4.89 -4.26 -53.11
N ARG A 436 6.12 -4.55 -53.54
CA ARG A 436 7.33 -3.87 -53.04
C ARG A 436 7.28 -2.35 -53.21
N ALA A 437 6.71 -1.84 -54.31
CA ALA A 437 6.63 -0.40 -54.53
C ALA A 437 5.66 0.27 -53.54
N ASP A 438 4.59 -0.43 -53.20
CA ASP A 438 3.61 0.03 -52.21
C ASP A 438 4.24 0.11 -50.82
N VAL A 439 4.84 -0.99 -50.35
CA VAL A 439 5.57 -1.05 -49.07
C VAL A 439 6.62 0.05 -48.99
N LEU A 440 7.45 0.23 -50.03
CA LEU A 440 8.47 1.28 -50.06
C LEU A 440 7.93 2.70 -49.89
N SER A 441 6.73 2.97 -50.43
CA SER A 441 6.12 4.30 -50.38
C SER A 441 5.49 4.61 -49.01
N HIS A 442 5.26 3.59 -48.20
CA HIS A 442 4.65 3.65 -46.88
C HIS A 442 5.65 3.43 -45.72
N MET A 443 6.95 3.36 -46.04
CA MET A 443 8.02 3.29 -45.05
C MET A 443 8.22 4.62 -44.31
N VAL A 444 8.38 4.54 -43.00
CA VAL A 444 8.95 5.61 -42.17
C VAL A 444 10.42 5.30 -41.90
N TRP A 445 11.30 6.15 -42.43
CA TRP A 445 12.76 5.95 -42.49
C TRP A 445 13.53 6.66 -41.41
#